data_AF-A0A7U0R718-F1
#
_entry.id   AF-A0A7U0R718-F1
#
_cell.length_a   1.000
_cell.length_b   1.000
_cell.length_c   1.000
_cell.angle_alpha   90.00
_cell.angle_beta   90.00
_cell.angle_gamma   90.00
#
_symmetry.space_group_name_H-M   'P 1'
#
loop_
_entity.id
_entity.type
_entity.pdbx_description
1 polymer ?
#
loop_
_entity_poly.entity_id
_entity_poly.type
_entity_poly.pdbx_seq_one_letter_code
_entity_poly.pdbx_strand_id
1 'polypeptide(L)'
;MNMLMMMIMMGMTSMCWWRKNIILMLLSLELLIMSLFTIMISTISLSSISSLLIMLAMMVSGSSTGLSLLVSISHMHNSSNSYYINLLT
;
A
#
# COMPACT_ATOMS: atom_id res chain seq x y z
N MET A 1 -2.72 1.10 -23.28
CA MET A 1 -2.33 0.33 -22.07
C MET A 1 -3.59 -0.22 -21.44
N ASN A 2 -3.59 -1.49 -21.00
CA ASN A 2 -4.72 -2.06 -20.27
C ASN A 2 -5.01 -1.22 -19.01
N MET A 3 -6.28 -1.01 -18.64
CA MET A 3 -6.67 -0.16 -17.50
C MET A 3 -5.93 -0.54 -16.21
N LEU A 4 -5.71 -1.84 -15.99
CA LEU A 4 -4.94 -2.37 -14.86
C LEU A 4 -3.49 -1.88 -14.84
N MET A 5 -2.85 -1.80 -16.01
CA MET A 5 -1.48 -1.33 -16.09
C MET A 5 -1.37 0.18 -15.83
N MET A 6 -2.41 0.94 -16.19
CA MET A 6 -2.50 2.36 -15.80
C MET A 6 -2.65 2.52 -14.28
N MET A 7 -3.44 1.66 -13.63
CA MET A 7 -3.60 1.69 -12.17
C MET A 7 -2.28 1.41 -11.44
N ILE A 8 -1.50 0.42 -11.90
CA ILE A 8 -0.16 0.16 -11.33
C ILE A 8 0.75 1.38 -11.49
N MET A 9 0.82 1.95 -12.69
CA MET A 9 1.70 3.08 -12.96
C MET A 9 1.30 4.32 -12.15
N MET A 10 0.00 4.58 -12.00
CA MET A 10 -0.49 5.63 -11.11
C MET A 10 -0.16 5.34 -9.64
N GLY A 11 -0.31 4.08 -9.20
CA GLY A 11 0.07 3.64 -7.86
C GLY A 11 1.55 3.90 -7.58
N MET A 12 2.45 3.40 -8.45
CA MET A 12 3.90 3.55 -8.32
C MET A 12 4.33 5.03 -8.32
N THR A 13 3.81 5.83 -9.24
CA THR A 13 4.14 7.27 -9.31
C THR A 13 3.64 8.02 -8.08
N SER A 14 2.45 7.70 -7.59
CA SER A 14 1.89 8.33 -6.38
C SER A 14 2.61 7.95 -5.10
N MET A 15 3.24 6.77 -5.06
CA MET A 15 4.14 6.29 -4.01
C MET A 15 5.46 7.06 -3.98
N CYS A 16 6.10 7.18 -5.14
CA CYS A 16 7.40 7.85 -5.26
C CYS A 16 7.31 9.37 -5.09
N TRP A 17 6.12 9.95 -5.21
CA TRP A 17 5.93 11.35 -4.85
C TRP A 17 6.04 11.53 -3.34
N TRP A 18 7.05 12.30 -2.93
CA TRP A 18 7.26 12.73 -1.55
C TRP A 18 6.05 13.50 -1.03
N ARG A 19 5.13 12.78 -0.40
CA ARG A 19 3.98 13.36 0.26
C ARG A 19 4.31 13.63 1.72
N LYS A 20 3.86 14.80 2.17
CA LYS A 20 3.94 15.24 3.56
C LYS A 20 3.12 14.34 4.50
N ASN A 21 1.98 13.82 4.05
CA ASN A 21 1.14 12.99 4.92
C ASN A 21 1.38 11.50 4.67
N ILE A 22 1.76 10.78 5.72
CA ILE A 22 2.04 9.33 5.67
C ILE A 22 0.77 8.54 5.31
N ILE A 23 -0.41 9.02 5.71
CA ILE A 23 -1.70 8.38 5.37
C ILE A 23 -1.89 8.29 3.85
N LEU A 24 -1.54 9.35 3.11
CA LEU A 24 -1.66 9.35 1.64
C LEU A 24 -0.68 8.39 0.97
N MET A 25 0.45 8.11 1.62
CA MET A 25 1.42 7.12 1.17
C MET A 25 0.93 5.68 1.44
N LEU A 26 0.31 5.44 2.59
CA LEU A 26 -0.33 4.15 2.88
C LEU A 26 -1.48 3.87 1.91
N LEU A 27 -2.27 4.89 1.56
CA LEU A 27 -3.35 4.75 0.59
C LEU A 27 -2.84 4.42 -0.82
N SER A 28 -1.72 5.01 -1.26
CA SER A 28 -1.10 4.64 -2.55
C SER A 28 -0.51 3.23 -2.53
N LEU A 29 0.00 2.76 -1.37
CA LEU A 29 0.42 1.37 -1.19
C LEU A 29 -0.76 0.42 -1.40
N GLU A 30 -1.89 0.70 -0.75
CA GLU A 30 -3.08 -0.12 -0.82
C GLU A 30 -3.66 -0.17 -2.24
N LEU A 31 -3.67 0.96 -2.96
CA LEU A 31 -4.06 1.01 -4.37
C LEU A 31 -3.16 0.14 -5.27
N LEU A 32 -1.84 0.20 -5.06
CA LEU A 32 -0.88 -0.60 -5.82
C LEU A 32 -1.09 -2.10 -5.56
N ILE A 33 -1.22 -2.47 -4.29
CA ILE A 33 -1.43 -3.84 -3.85
C ILE A 33 -2.74 -4.41 -4.39
N MET A 34 -3.84 -3.64 -4.35
CA MET A 34 -5.12 -4.05 -4.94
C MET A 34 -5.03 -4.23 -6.46
N SER A 35 -4.28 -3.38 -7.16
CA SER A 35 -4.07 -3.54 -8.61
C SER A 35 -3.25 -4.78 -8.98
N LEU A 36 -2.32 -5.21 -8.11
CA LEU A 36 -1.60 -6.47 -8.27
C LEU A 36 -2.53 -7.66 -8.03
N PHE A 37 -3.39 -7.60 -7.01
CA PHE A 37 -4.37 -8.65 -6.72
C PHE A 37 -5.31 -8.90 -7.91
N THR A 38 -5.84 -7.83 -8.51
CA THR A 38 -6.75 -7.95 -9.66
C THR A 38 -6.08 -8.58 -10.88
N ILE A 39 -4.80 -8.30 -11.12
CA ILE A 39 -4.03 -8.95 -12.19
C ILE A 39 -3.82 -10.43 -11.88
N MET A 40 -3.45 -10.76 -10.65
CA MET A 40 -3.22 -12.14 -10.23
C MET A 40 -4.50 -12.98 -10.33
N ILE A 41 -5.67 -12.46 -9.95
CA ILE A 41 -6.95 -13.15 -10.17
C ILE A 41 -7.20 -13.41 -11.66
N SER A 42 -6.91 -12.43 -12.52
CA SER A 42 -7.20 -12.54 -13.96
C SER A 42 -6.33 -13.57 -14.68
N THR A 43 -5.16 -13.90 -14.12
CA THR A 43 -4.16 -14.76 -14.76
C THR A 43 -4.10 -16.16 -14.16
N ILE A 44 -4.54 -16.33 -12.91
CA ILE A 44 -4.39 -17.58 -12.18
C ILE A 44 -5.56 -18.54 -12.43
N SER A 45 -5.24 -19.82 -12.61
CA SER A 45 -6.21 -20.91 -12.70
C SER A 45 -6.94 -21.18 -11.38
N LEU A 46 -8.17 -21.68 -11.45
CA LEU A 46 -9.04 -22.00 -10.29
C LEU A 46 -8.36 -22.86 -9.20
N SER A 47 -7.36 -23.66 -9.57
CA SER A 47 -6.61 -24.55 -8.66
C SER A 47 -5.75 -23.81 -7.62
N SER A 48 -5.40 -22.53 -7.84
CA SER A 48 -4.54 -21.73 -6.96
C SER A 48 -5.28 -20.61 -6.23
N ILE A 49 -6.60 -20.74 -6.05
CA ILE A 49 -7.40 -19.77 -5.27
C ILE A 49 -6.91 -19.66 -3.81
N SER A 50 -6.41 -20.75 -3.22
CA SER A 50 -5.89 -20.72 -1.84
C SER A 50 -4.71 -19.77 -1.67
N SER A 51 -3.78 -19.71 -2.64
CA SER A 51 -2.65 -18.79 -2.59
C SER A 51 -3.08 -17.33 -2.77
N LEU A 52 -4.08 -17.06 -3.61
CA LEU A 52 -4.69 -15.74 -3.74
C LEU A 52 -5.32 -15.26 -2.43
N LEU A 53 -6.02 -16.13 -1.70
CA LEU A 53 -6.62 -15.79 -0.41
C LEU A 53 -5.57 -15.52 0.67
N ILE A 54 -4.49 -16.31 0.70
CA ILE A 54 -3.36 -16.07 1.61
C ILE A 54 -2.69 -14.73 1.29
N MET A 55 -2.50 -14.41 0.01
CA MET A 55 -1.97 -13.12 -0.42
C MET A 55 -2.87 -11.98 0.08
N LEU A 56 -4.19 -12.10 -0.04
CA LEU A 56 -5.13 -11.09 0.45
C LEU A 56 -5.05 -10.89 1.97
N ALA A 57 -4.95 -11.97 2.74
CA ALA A 57 -4.77 -11.89 4.19
C ALA A 57 -3.46 -11.17 4.58
N MET A 58 -2.35 -11.48 3.88
CA MET A 58 -1.07 -10.83 4.12
C MET A 58 -1.06 -9.35 3.72
N MET A 59 -1.80 -8.98 2.67
CA MET A 59 -1.93 -7.59 2.24
C MET A 59 -2.69 -6.75 3.28
N VAL A 60 -3.79 -7.26 3.83
CA VAL A 60 -4.57 -6.58 4.88
C VAL A 60 -3.79 -6.50 6.20
N SER A 61 -3.04 -7.54 6.57
CA SER A 61 -2.23 -7.49 7.78
C SER A 61 -1.07 -6.48 7.64
N GLY A 62 -0.44 -6.37 6.47
CA GLY A 62 0.57 -5.36 6.17
C GLY A 62 0.04 -3.93 6.28
N SER A 63 -1.17 -3.64 5.79
CA SER A 63 -1.76 -2.30 5.93
C SER A 63 -2.13 -1.98 7.38
N SER A 64 -2.63 -2.97 8.14
CA SER A 64 -2.94 -2.80 9.57
C SER A 64 -1.69 -2.46 10.40
N THR A 65 -0.56 -3.10 10.12
CA THR A 65 0.72 -2.80 10.79
C THR A 65 1.23 -1.42 10.40
N GLY A 66 1.13 -1.03 9.12
CA GLY A 66 1.45 0.32 8.65
C GLY A 66 0.63 1.42 9.34
N LEU A 67 -0.67 1.20 9.54
CA LEU A 67 -1.54 2.11 10.29
C LEU A 67 -1.18 2.18 11.78
N SER A 68 -0.86 1.03 12.42
CA SER A 68 -0.44 1.02 13.82
C SER A 68 0.84 1.81 14.07
N LEU A 69 1.79 1.77 13.12
CA LEU A 69 2.99 2.59 13.13
C LEU A 69 2.67 4.07 12.93
N LEU A 70 1.71 4.40 12.07
CA LEU A 70 1.27 5.78 11.90
C LEU A 70 0.68 6.33 13.20
N VAL A 71 -0.11 5.53 13.91
CA VAL A 71 -0.67 5.92 15.22
C VAL A 71 0.46 6.18 16.22
N SER A 72 1.48 5.32 16.31
CA SER A 72 2.60 5.54 17.24
C SER A 72 3.41 6.80 16.92
N ILE A 73 3.65 7.08 15.63
CA ILE A 73 4.32 8.32 15.18
C ILE A 73 3.48 9.55 15.50
N SER A 74 2.17 9.47 15.25
CA SER A 74 1.26 10.58 15.56
C SER A 74 1.23 10.90 17.05
N HIS A 75 1.40 9.90 17.91
CA HIS A 75 1.44 10.09 19.36
C HIS A 75 2.75 10.71 19.84
N MET A 76 3.88 10.43 19.18
CA MET A 76 5.19 10.98 19.54
C MET A 76 5.41 12.40 19.02
N HIS A 77 4.91 12.73 17.83
CA HIS A 77 5.16 14.02 17.17
C HIS A 77 3.92 14.88 16.96
N ASN A 78 2.77 14.51 17.58
CA ASN A 78 1.47 15.18 17.49
C ASN A 78 1.03 15.51 16.04
N SER A 79 1.60 14.81 15.05
CA SER A 79 1.38 15.10 13.64
C SER A 79 1.63 13.85 12.80
N SER A 80 0.88 13.72 11.71
CA SER A 80 1.00 12.64 10.72
C SER A 80 2.01 12.96 9.60
N ASN A 81 2.94 13.89 9.87
CA ASN A 81 3.82 14.47 8.87
C ASN A 81 5.07 13.63 8.69
N SER A 82 5.43 13.29 7.45
CA SER A 82 6.58 12.45 7.09
C SER A 82 7.93 13.12 7.37
N TYR A 83 7.93 14.44 7.61
CA TYR A 83 9.14 15.21 7.92
C TYR A 83 9.87 14.70 9.17
N TYR A 84 9.15 14.28 10.21
CA TYR A 84 9.77 13.80 11.45
C TYR A 84 10.51 12.47 11.27
N ILE A 85 10.05 11.63 10.34
CA ILE A 85 10.74 10.39 9.97
C ILE A 85 12.00 10.69 9.16
N ASN A 86 11.91 11.64 8.22
CA ASN A 86 13.03 12.03 7.37
C ASN A 86 14.14 12.81 8.11
N LEU A 87 13.94 13.18 9.37
CA LEU A 87 14.96 13.78 10.24
C LEU A 87 15.93 12.73 10.81
N LEU A 88 15.54 11.47 10.84
CA LEU A 88 16.34 10.35 11.37
C LEU A 88 17.24 9.69 10.30
N THR A 89 17.09 10.07 9.03
CA THR A 89 17.85 9.60 7.87
C THR A 89 18.71 10.72 7.31
#